data_AF-A0A4Q4P4G3-F1
#
_entry.id   AF-A0A4Q4P4G3-F1
#
_cell.length_a   1.000
_cell.length_b   1.000
_cell.length_c   1.000
_cell.angle_alpha   90.00
_cell.angle_beta   90.00
_cell.angle_gamma   90.00
#
_symmetry.space_group_name_H-M   'P 1'
#
loop_
_entity.id
_entity.type
_entity.pdbx_description
1 polymer ?
#
loop_
_entity_poly.entity_id
_entity_poly.type
_entity_poly.pdbx_seq_one_letter_code
_entity_poly.pdbx_strand_id
1 'polypeptide(L)'
;MLTRVLQQLFNQKRTKYGFYIQIRDKKKMKDLIEGRTKQKDLKNLNLSPADQTRIVIQRLRETIGALKYMQDKKISKIFVDQKNRMGAMIGHIDRELHKTPQVYKGDVEGHPWQEQKLEEKWNAYMDNVFSVAKQRATDYMKLNIGVLKDEWNSDKKKNEFKADSNDDQAKKDKKKGLKKTQEETLALVKKLSDEWDKVKDWQKPENW
;
A
#
# COMPACT_ATOMS: atom_id res chain seq x y z
N MET A 1 -12.46 -13.10 5.87
CA MET A 1 -11.51 -12.39 6.77
C MET A 1 -10.21 -12.07 6.04
N LEU A 2 -9.61 -13.02 5.32
CA LEU A 2 -8.40 -12.83 4.48
C LEU A 2 -8.52 -11.72 3.43
N THR A 3 -9.62 -11.67 2.67
CA THR A 3 -9.87 -10.62 1.67
C THR A 3 -9.95 -9.24 2.32
N ARG A 4 -10.54 -9.13 3.52
CA ARG A 4 -10.64 -7.86 4.23
C ARG A 4 -9.29 -7.40 4.78
N VAL A 5 -8.46 -8.35 5.25
CA VAL A 5 -7.09 -8.10 5.71
C VAL A 5 -6.20 -7.72 4.52
N LEU A 6 -6.26 -8.43 3.40
CA LEU A 6 -5.57 -8.08 2.17
C LEU A 6 -6.08 -6.75 1.59
N GLN A 7 -7.38 -6.45 1.68
CA GLN A 7 -7.95 -5.21 1.15
C GLN A 7 -7.70 -4.02 2.07
N GLN A 8 -7.51 -4.24 3.37
CA GLN A 8 -6.96 -3.26 4.32
C GLN A 8 -5.44 -3.09 4.16
N LEU A 9 -4.68 -4.17 3.94
CA LEU A 9 -3.23 -4.15 3.65
C LEU A 9 -2.93 -3.54 2.27
N PHE A 10 -3.84 -3.71 1.30
CA PHE A 10 -3.74 -3.24 -0.09
C PHE A 10 -4.74 -2.11 -0.43
N ASN A 11 -5.13 -1.34 0.60
CA ASN A 11 -5.63 0.04 0.49
C ASN A 11 -6.96 0.28 -0.25
N GLN A 12 -8.04 -0.35 0.20
CA GLN A 12 -9.39 0.04 -0.19
C GLN A 12 -10.30 0.26 1.03
N LYS A 13 -10.78 1.50 1.20
CA LYS A 13 -11.90 1.80 2.11
C LYS A 13 -13.18 1.81 1.26
N ARG A 14 -14.13 0.94 1.59
CA ARG A 14 -15.45 0.91 0.94
C ARG A 14 -16.21 2.16 1.38
N THR A 15 -16.62 3.01 0.44
CA THR A 15 -17.50 4.14 0.76
C THR A 15 -18.91 3.66 1.04
N LYS A 16 -19.71 4.54 1.67
CA LYS A 16 -21.15 4.34 1.88
C LYS A 16 -21.92 4.10 0.56
N TYR A 17 -21.33 4.43 -0.58
CA TYR A 17 -21.90 4.31 -1.94
C TYR A 17 -21.27 3.19 -2.79
N GLY A 18 -20.50 2.28 -2.20
CA GLY A 18 -19.95 1.14 -2.94
C GLY A 18 -18.70 1.41 -3.78
N PHE A 19 -18.25 2.66 -3.91
CA PHE A 19 -16.99 3.01 -4.56
C PHE A 19 -15.78 2.73 -3.65
N TYR A 20 -14.70 2.24 -4.24
CA TYR A 20 -13.42 2.02 -3.57
C TYR A 20 -12.59 3.32 -3.56
N ILE A 21 -12.36 3.91 -2.39
CA ILE A 21 -11.40 5.02 -2.26
C ILE A 21 -10.00 4.42 -2.11
N GLN A 22 -9.08 4.81 -3.00
CA GLN A 22 -7.64 4.62 -2.80
C GLN A 22 -7.23 5.41 -1.55
N ILE A 23 -6.81 4.73 -0.50
CA ILE A 23 -6.48 5.34 0.81
C ILE A 23 -5.28 6.31 0.69
N ARG A 24 -4.52 6.31 -0.41
CA ARG A 24 -3.41 7.24 -0.65
C ARG A 24 -3.42 7.78 -2.09
N ASP A 25 -4.31 8.74 -2.32
CA ASP A 25 -4.35 9.57 -3.53
C ASP A 25 -2.95 10.14 -3.84
N LYS A 26 -2.46 9.88 -5.06
CA LYS A 26 -1.15 10.34 -5.55
C LYS A 26 -0.95 11.84 -5.34
N LYS A 27 -2.00 12.63 -5.53
CA LYS A 27 -1.98 14.08 -5.31
C LYS A 27 -1.77 14.40 -3.83
N LYS A 28 -2.51 13.74 -2.94
CA LYS A 28 -2.40 13.93 -1.49
C LYS A 28 -1.00 13.58 -0.95
N MET A 29 -0.38 12.52 -1.47
CA MET A 29 0.99 12.14 -1.10
C MET A 29 1.99 13.18 -1.59
N LYS A 30 1.87 13.61 -2.84
CA LYS A 30 2.70 14.67 -3.41
C LYS A 30 2.58 15.97 -2.61
N ASP A 31 1.36 16.41 -2.30
CA ASP A 31 1.11 17.61 -1.51
C ASP A 31 1.76 17.52 -0.11
N LEU A 32 1.79 16.34 0.51
CA LEU A 32 2.48 16.13 1.80
C LEU A 32 4.00 16.19 1.66
N ILE A 33 4.57 15.60 0.61
CA ILE A 33 6.02 15.65 0.34
C ILE A 33 6.47 17.09 0.11
N GLU A 34 5.68 17.85 -0.64
CA GLU A 34 5.95 19.25 -0.95
C GLU A 34 5.58 20.21 0.21
N GLY A 35 5.02 19.71 1.31
CA GLY A 35 4.62 20.51 2.47
C GLY A 35 3.41 21.43 2.24
N ARG A 36 2.60 21.14 1.21
CA ARG A 36 1.47 21.95 0.73
C ARG A 36 0.12 21.33 1.03
N THR A 37 0.04 20.33 1.92
CA THR A 37 -1.21 19.62 2.18
C THR A 37 -2.29 20.56 2.73
N LYS A 38 -3.51 20.45 2.18
CA LYS A 38 -4.70 21.18 2.65
C LYS A 38 -5.73 20.25 3.30
N GLN A 39 -5.33 19.03 3.65
CA GLN A 39 -6.23 18.08 4.30
C GLN A 39 -6.73 18.66 5.62
N LYS A 40 -8.06 18.69 5.80
CA LYS A 40 -8.72 19.27 6.97
C LYS A 40 -8.13 18.73 8.28
N ASP A 41 -7.89 17.42 8.32
CA ASP A 41 -7.38 16.71 9.50
C ASP A 41 -5.95 17.10 9.88
N LEU A 42 -5.14 17.53 8.91
CA LEU A 42 -3.74 17.93 9.10
C LEU A 42 -3.54 19.45 9.15
N LYS A 43 -4.46 20.21 8.53
CA LYS A 43 -4.42 21.67 8.47
C LYS A 43 -4.48 22.29 9.88
N ASN A 44 -5.25 21.69 10.78
CA ASN A 44 -5.43 22.19 12.14
C ASN A 44 -4.20 21.97 13.05
N LEU A 45 -3.22 21.17 12.60
CA LEU A 45 -2.03 20.84 13.37
C LEU A 45 -0.84 21.78 13.11
N ASN A 46 -0.99 22.77 12.22
CA ASN A 46 0.07 23.74 11.86
C ASN A 46 1.43 23.08 11.57
N LEU A 47 1.40 21.93 10.89
CA LEU A 47 2.60 21.13 10.62
C LEU A 47 3.57 21.85 9.70
N SER A 48 4.85 21.84 10.07
CA SER A 48 5.91 22.31 9.18
C SER A 48 5.99 21.43 7.91
N PRO A 49 6.54 21.95 6.79
CA PRO A 49 6.80 21.13 5.61
C PRO A 49 7.61 19.85 5.91
N ALA A 50 8.54 19.92 6.86
CA ALA A 50 9.33 18.78 7.31
C ALA A 50 8.47 17.75 8.04
N ASP A 51 7.54 18.18 8.90
CA ASP A 51 6.64 17.27 9.62
C ASP A 51 5.64 16.59 8.68
N GLN A 52 5.13 17.32 7.67
CA GLN A 52 4.32 16.72 6.61
C GLN A 52 5.09 15.65 5.82
N THR A 53 6.37 15.90 5.53
CA THR A 53 7.25 14.90 4.90
C THR A 53 7.49 13.69 5.80
N ARG A 54 7.67 13.89 7.11
CA ARG A 54 7.83 12.80 8.09
C ARG A 54 6.60 11.88 8.11
N ILE A 55 5.39 12.42 7.96
CA ILE A 55 4.17 11.61 7.80
C ILE A 55 4.26 10.70 6.57
N VAL A 56 4.77 11.21 5.45
CA VAL A 56 4.95 10.42 4.23
C VAL A 56 5.96 9.30 4.46
N ILE A 57 7.10 9.61 5.07
CA ILE A 57 8.12 8.61 5.39
C ILE A 57 7.54 7.52 6.30
N GLN A 58 6.75 7.90 7.32
CA GLN A 58 6.09 6.95 8.21
C GLN A 58 5.12 6.04 7.45
N ARG A 59 4.30 6.60 6.56
CA ARG A 59 3.37 5.83 5.71
C ARG A 59 4.09 4.82 4.81
N LEU A 60 5.26 5.19 4.28
CA LEU A 60 6.07 4.30 3.46
C LEU A 60 6.73 3.20 4.30
N ARG A 61 7.15 3.51 5.54
CA ARG A 61 7.62 2.51 6.51
C ARG A 61 6.54 1.51 6.91
N GLU A 62 5.30 1.95 7.08
CA GLU A 62 4.16 1.06 7.33
C GLU A 62 3.98 0.06 6.19
N THR A 63 4.09 0.51 4.93
CA THR A 63 4.03 -0.37 3.76
C THR A 63 5.16 -1.40 3.79
N ILE A 64 6.40 -0.99 4.09
CA ILE A 64 7.53 -1.92 4.26
C ILE A 64 7.25 -2.92 5.39
N GLY A 65 6.76 -2.45 6.53
CA GLY A 65 6.42 -3.29 7.69
C GLY A 65 5.35 -4.33 7.34
N ALA A 66 4.33 -3.95 6.59
CA ALA A 66 3.31 -4.86 6.10
C ALA A 66 3.89 -5.96 5.19
N LEU A 67 4.78 -5.59 4.26
CA LEU A 67 5.46 -6.57 3.39
C LEU A 67 6.32 -7.55 4.20
N LYS A 68 7.11 -7.05 5.16
CA LYS A 68 7.88 -7.89 6.08
C LYS A 68 6.99 -8.84 6.88
N TYR A 69 5.87 -8.34 7.39
CA TYR A 69 4.90 -9.14 8.13
C TYR A 69 4.34 -10.28 7.27
N MET A 70 4.02 -10.02 6.00
CA MET A 70 3.53 -11.04 5.07
C MET A 70 4.61 -12.06 4.67
N GLN A 71 5.90 -11.72 4.79
CA GLN A 71 7.03 -12.61 4.56
C GLN A 71 7.45 -13.41 5.79
N ASP A 72 6.95 -13.07 6.98
CA ASP A 72 7.22 -13.85 8.18
C ASP A 72 6.74 -15.30 7.98
N LYS A 73 7.59 -16.28 8.32
CA LYS A 73 7.32 -17.70 8.06
C LYS A 73 6.02 -18.21 8.70
N LYS A 74 5.69 -17.73 9.90
CA LYS A 74 4.47 -18.16 10.60
C LYS A 74 3.24 -17.56 9.92
N ILE A 75 3.34 -16.27 9.59
CA ILE A 75 2.25 -15.53 8.96
C ILE A 75 2.00 -16.02 7.53
N SER A 76 3.05 -16.21 6.73
CA SER A 76 2.95 -16.70 5.36
C SER A 76 2.31 -18.08 5.31
N LYS A 77 2.68 -18.99 6.22
CA LYS A 77 2.04 -20.29 6.37
C LYS A 77 0.54 -20.17 6.64
N ILE A 78 0.12 -19.29 7.56
CA ILE A 78 -1.31 -19.06 7.83
C ILE A 78 -2.04 -18.61 6.56
N PHE A 79 -1.46 -17.71 5.77
CA PHE A 79 -2.09 -17.27 4.52
C PHE A 79 -2.25 -18.39 3.51
N VAL A 80 -1.23 -19.24 3.34
CA VAL A 80 -1.26 -20.43 2.48
C VAL A 80 -2.33 -21.40 2.96
N ASP A 81 -2.32 -21.75 4.24
CA ASP A 81 -3.30 -22.68 4.83
C ASP A 81 -4.73 -22.18 4.62
N GLN A 82 -4.98 -20.87 4.80
CA GLN A 82 -6.31 -20.30 4.55
C GLN A 82 -6.69 -20.28 3.07
N LYS A 83 -5.76 -19.93 2.16
CA LYS A 83 -6.00 -19.98 0.71
C LYS A 83 -6.42 -21.39 0.30
N ASN A 84 -5.66 -22.40 0.71
CA ASN A 84 -5.89 -23.80 0.36
C ASN A 84 -7.18 -24.33 0.97
N ARG A 85 -7.45 -24.02 2.25
CA ARG A 85 -8.69 -24.43 2.91
C ARG A 85 -9.94 -23.85 2.26
N MET A 86 -9.88 -22.59 1.82
CA MET A 86 -10.98 -21.97 1.06
C MET A 86 -11.13 -22.60 -0.33
N GLY A 87 -10.02 -22.86 -1.04
CA GLY A 87 -10.03 -23.53 -2.33
C GLY A 87 -10.69 -24.91 -2.27
N ALA A 88 -10.28 -25.73 -1.31
CA ALA A 88 -10.82 -27.07 -1.10
C ALA A 88 -12.33 -27.04 -0.77
N MET A 89 -12.78 -26.09 0.06
CA MET A 89 -14.20 -25.94 0.39
C MET A 89 -15.02 -25.53 -0.84
N ILE A 90 -14.52 -24.61 -1.66
CA ILE A 90 -15.16 -24.20 -2.91
C ILE A 90 -15.20 -25.36 -3.91
N GLY A 91 -14.12 -26.13 -4.03
CA GLY A 91 -14.07 -27.33 -4.86
C GLY A 91 -15.04 -28.42 -4.40
N HIS A 92 -15.19 -28.61 -3.10
CA HIS A 92 -16.18 -29.55 -2.57
C HIS A 92 -17.60 -29.11 -2.93
N ILE A 93 -17.95 -27.83 -2.75
CA ILE A 93 -19.26 -27.30 -3.17
C ILE A 93 -19.48 -27.54 -4.67
N ASP A 94 -18.49 -27.27 -5.52
CA ASP A 94 -18.57 -27.47 -6.97
C ASP A 94 -18.88 -28.92 -7.37
N ARG A 95 -18.36 -29.89 -6.61
CA ARG A 95 -18.55 -31.33 -6.87
C ARG A 95 -19.86 -31.88 -6.32
N GLU A 96 -20.32 -31.35 -5.18
CA GLU A 96 -21.50 -31.84 -4.46
C GLU A 96 -22.82 -31.16 -4.88
N LEU A 97 -22.76 -30.05 -5.63
CA LEU A 97 -23.98 -29.40 -6.13
C LEU A 97 -24.80 -30.37 -7.02
N HIS A 98 -26.13 -30.22 -6.96
CA HIS A 98 -27.05 -31.15 -7.59
C HIS A 98 -26.83 -31.27 -9.10
N LYS A 99 -26.48 -32.48 -9.55
CA LYS A 99 -26.25 -32.84 -10.96
C LYS A 99 -27.52 -33.29 -11.67
N THR A 100 -28.63 -33.38 -10.95
CA THR A 100 -29.96 -33.72 -11.46
C THR A 100 -30.82 -32.46 -11.53
N PRO A 101 -31.61 -32.27 -12.60
CA PRO A 101 -32.58 -31.18 -12.66
C PRO A 101 -33.50 -31.20 -11.44
N GLN A 102 -33.64 -30.06 -10.75
CA GLN A 102 -34.63 -29.91 -9.69
C GLN A 102 -35.87 -29.22 -10.26
N VAL A 103 -37.05 -29.75 -9.92
CA VAL A 103 -38.32 -29.10 -10.23
C VAL A 103 -38.63 -28.12 -9.11
N TYR A 104 -38.68 -26.83 -9.42
CA TYR A 104 -39.09 -25.80 -8.47
C TYR A 104 -40.62 -25.66 -8.45
N LYS A 105 -41.17 -25.05 -7.39
CA LYS A 105 -42.60 -24.75 -7.31
C LYS A 105 -43.03 -23.93 -8.55
N GLY A 106 -43.94 -24.50 -9.34
CA GLY A 106 -44.44 -23.90 -10.59
C GLY A 106 -43.90 -24.54 -11.88
N ASP A 107 -43.44 -25.81 -11.83
CA ASP A 107 -42.99 -26.61 -12.98
C ASP A 107 -41.83 -25.98 -13.80
N VAL A 108 -41.05 -25.12 -13.16
CA VAL A 108 -39.80 -24.62 -13.75
C VAL A 108 -38.70 -25.63 -13.47
N GLU A 109 -38.25 -26.33 -14.50
CA GLU A 109 -37.08 -27.21 -14.43
C GLU A 109 -35.80 -26.38 -14.30
N GLY A 110 -35.06 -26.60 -13.21
CA GLY A 110 -33.72 -26.07 -13.05
C GLY A 110 -32.70 -26.84 -13.89
N HIS A 111 -31.75 -26.14 -14.50
CA HIS A 111 -30.61 -26.80 -15.11
C HIS A 111 -29.74 -27.49 -14.05
N PRO A 112 -29.26 -28.72 -14.30
CA PRO A 112 -28.34 -29.40 -13.40
C PRO A 112 -27.04 -28.62 -13.29
N TRP A 113 -26.42 -28.64 -12.11
CA TRP A 113 -25.10 -28.05 -11.94
C TRP A 113 -24.07 -28.79 -12.79
N GLN A 114 -23.26 -28.00 -13.50
CA GLN A 114 -22.09 -28.50 -14.19
C GLN A 114 -20.86 -28.03 -13.42
N GLU A 115 -19.98 -28.96 -13.08
CA GLU A 115 -18.73 -28.67 -12.36
C GLU A 115 -17.92 -27.62 -13.15
N GLN A 116 -17.55 -26.54 -12.48
CA GLN A 116 -16.91 -25.39 -13.12
C GLN A 116 -15.42 -25.27 -12.80
N LYS A 117 -14.85 -26.28 -12.14
CA LYS A 117 -13.47 -26.28 -11.61
C LYS A 117 -13.23 -25.07 -10.71
N LEU A 118 -14.15 -24.81 -9.80
CA LEU A 118 -14.15 -23.60 -8.98
C LEU A 118 -12.91 -23.50 -8.06
N GLU A 119 -12.33 -24.63 -7.65
CA GLU A 119 -11.06 -24.67 -6.91
C GLU A 119 -9.88 -24.14 -7.73
N GLU A 120 -9.75 -24.56 -8.99
CA GLU A 120 -8.72 -24.06 -9.92
C GLU A 120 -8.91 -22.56 -10.16
N LYS A 121 -10.15 -22.11 -10.39
CA LYS A 121 -10.49 -20.70 -10.57
C LYS A 121 -10.17 -19.87 -9.33
N TRP A 122 -10.41 -20.41 -8.13
CA TRP A 122 -10.04 -19.76 -6.87
C TRP A 122 -8.53 -19.59 -6.75
N ASN A 123 -7.76 -20.62 -7.06
CA ASN A 123 -6.30 -20.58 -7.00
C ASN A 123 -5.73 -19.53 -7.98
N ALA A 124 -6.21 -19.54 -9.23
CA ALA A 124 -5.82 -18.54 -10.24
C ALA A 124 -6.24 -17.11 -9.83
N TYR A 125 -7.41 -16.95 -9.23
CA TYR A 125 -7.85 -15.67 -8.69
C TYR A 125 -6.91 -15.17 -7.58
N MET A 126 -6.54 -16.03 -6.63
CA MET A 126 -5.65 -15.66 -5.53
C MET A 126 -4.23 -15.36 -6.00
N ASP A 127 -3.75 -16.04 -7.05
CA ASP A 127 -2.49 -15.69 -7.73
C ASP A 127 -2.51 -14.29 -8.33
N ASN A 128 -3.60 -13.94 -9.00
CA ASN A 128 -3.77 -12.61 -9.55
C ASN A 128 -3.87 -11.55 -8.43
N VAL A 129 -4.61 -11.83 -7.35
CA VAL A 129 -4.71 -10.93 -6.19
C VAL A 129 -3.32 -10.65 -5.62
N PHE A 130 -2.47 -11.66 -5.45
CA PHE A 130 -1.09 -11.47 -5.00
C PHE A 130 -0.27 -10.63 -5.98
N SER A 131 -0.34 -10.94 -7.28
CA SER A 131 0.40 -10.22 -8.33
C SER A 131 0.05 -8.73 -8.35
N VAL A 132 -1.26 -8.41 -8.36
CA VAL A 132 -1.77 -7.04 -8.33
C VAL A 132 -1.35 -6.31 -7.06
N ALA A 133 -1.41 -7.00 -5.91
CA ALA A 133 -0.96 -6.46 -4.63
C ALA A 133 0.53 -6.09 -4.64
N LYS A 134 1.38 -6.99 -5.15
CA LYS A 134 2.83 -6.76 -5.32
C LYS A 134 3.09 -5.56 -6.22
N GLN A 135 2.48 -5.53 -7.41
CA GLN A 135 2.65 -4.43 -8.36
C GLN A 135 2.26 -3.09 -7.75
N ARG A 136 1.10 -3.01 -7.08
CA ARG A 136 0.63 -1.79 -6.41
C ARG A 136 1.59 -1.31 -5.33
N ALA A 137 2.11 -2.22 -4.50
CA ALA A 137 3.09 -1.87 -3.46
C ALA A 137 4.37 -1.32 -4.09
N THR A 138 4.88 -1.98 -5.13
CA THR A 138 6.09 -1.55 -5.86
C THR A 138 5.92 -0.18 -6.51
N ASP A 139 4.83 0.04 -7.25
CA ASP A 139 4.56 1.31 -7.92
C ASP A 139 4.40 2.44 -6.90
N TYR A 140 3.68 2.17 -5.82
CA TYR A 140 3.49 3.12 -4.73
C TYR A 140 4.81 3.50 -4.06
N MET A 141 5.66 2.52 -3.72
CA MET A 141 6.95 2.77 -3.07
C MET A 141 7.92 3.49 -4.00
N LYS A 142 8.08 3.01 -5.24
CA LYS A 142 8.98 3.58 -6.25
C LYS A 142 8.63 5.03 -6.55
N LEU A 143 7.34 5.32 -6.78
CA LEU A 143 6.87 6.67 -7.04
C LEU A 143 7.19 7.62 -5.89
N ASN A 144 6.76 7.28 -4.66
CA ASN A 144 6.87 8.21 -3.54
C ASN A 144 8.31 8.38 -3.05
N ILE A 145 9.15 7.34 -3.09
CA ILE A 145 10.59 7.48 -2.82
C ILE A 145 11.24 8.39 -3.86
N GLY A 146 10.87 8.25 -5.15
CA GLY A 146 11.34 9.13 -6.21
C GLY A 146 10.97 10.60 -5.95
N VAL A 147 9.69 10.89 -5.73
CA VAL A 147 9.23 12.26 -5.43
C VAL A 147 9.87 12.84 -4.17
N LEU A 148 10.09 12.02 -3.12
CA LEU A 148 10.81 12.45 -1.91
C LEU A 148 12.26 12.87 -2.22
N LYS A 149 12.97 12.07 -3.02
CA LYS A 149 14.36 12.37 -3.42
C LYS A 149 14.39 13.64 -4.27
N ASP A 150 13.51 13.75 -5.26
CA ASP A 150 13.47 14.88 -6.18
C ASP A 150 13.16 16.19 -5.45
N GLU A 151 12.15 16.20 -4.58
CA GLU A 151 11.78 17.39 -3.81
C GLU A 151 12.94 17.84 -2.92
N TRP A 152 13.47 16.94 -2.07
CA TRP A 152 14.45 17.31 -1.05
C TRP A 152 15.88 17.46 -1.56
N ASN A 153 16.20 16.94 -2.75
CA ASN A 153 17.45 17.22 -3.46
C ASN A 153 17.33 18.34 -4.51
N SER A 154 16.13 18.91 -4.71
CA SER A 154 15.93 19.97 -5.71
C SER A 154 16.81 21.19 -5.43
N ASP A 155 17.27 21.82 -6.50
CA ASP A 155 18.03 23.07 -6.39
C ASP A 155 17.21 24.18 -5.74
N LYS A 156 15.88 24.16 -5.94
CA LYS A 156 14.95 25.04 -5.24
C LYS A 156 15.11 24.92 -3.72
N LYS A 157 15.01 23.70 -3.17
CA LYS A 157 15.19 23.46 -1.73
C LYS A 157 16.60 23.80 -1.27
N LYS A 158 17.64 23.41 -2.02
CA LYS A 158 19.03 23.75 -1.69
C LYS A 158 19.26 25.27 -1.62
N ASN A 159 18.64 26.03 -2.53
CA ASN A 159 18.74 27.49 -2.57
C ASN A 159 17.96 28.16 -1.43
N GLU A 160 16.79 27.63 -1.04
CA GLU A 160 16.05 28.09 0.15
C GLU A 160 16.90 28.02 1.43
N PHE A 161 17.85 27.10 1.49
CA PHE A 161 18.68 26.84 2.69
C PHE A 161 20.08 27.45 2.62
N LYS A 162 20.45 28.08 1.50
CA LYS A 162 21.75 28.71 1.33
C LYS A 162 21.77 30.09 2.01
N ALA A 163 22.67 30.27 2.96
CA ALA A 163 22.90 31.56 3.61
C ALA A 163 23.51 32.56 2.62
N ASP A 164 22.98 33.78 2.60
CA ASP A 164 23.52 34.91 1.85
C ASP A 164 24.43 35.73 2.78
N SER A 165 25.51 36.31 2.24
CA SER A 165 26.38 37.24 2.97
C SER A 165 25.59 38.40 3.59
N ASN A 166 24.53 38.85 2.91
CA ASN A 166 23.68 39.98 3.30
C ASN A 166 22.57 39.61 4.31
N ASP A 167 22.46 38.33 4.70
CA ASP A 167 21.48 37.93 5.71
C ASP A 167 21.88 38.44 7.10
N ASP A 168 20.89 38.94 7.85
CA ASP A 168 21.02 39.19 9.28
C ASP A 168 21.23 37.86 10.06
N GLN A 169 21.72 37.97 11.30
CA GLN A 169 22.06 36.80 12.12
C GLN A 169 20.87 35.87 12.34
N ALA A 170 19.66 36.42 12.54
CA ALA A 170 18.44 35.64 12.73
C ALA A 170 18.07 34.82 11.47
N LYS A 171 18.23 35.39 10.27
CA LYS A 171 18.04 34.68 9.00
C LYS A 171 19.10 33.61 8.79
N LYS A 172 20.36 33.89 9.12
CA LYS A 172 21.46 32.91 9.06
C LYS A 172 21.18 31.69 9.96
N ASP A 173 20.74 31.93 11.20
CA ASP A 173 20.39 30.86 12.14
C ASP A 173 19.18 30.05 11.68
N LYS A 174 18.14 30.70 11.15
CA LYS A 174 16.97 30.02 10.57
C LYS A 174 17.37 29.13 9.39
N LYS A 175 18.17 29.64 8.45
CA LYS A 175 18.65 28.88 7.28
C LYS A 175 19.53 27.69 7.70
N LYS A 176 20.36 27.85 8.73
CA LYS A 176 21.14 26.75 9.32
C LYS A 176 20.24 25.65 9.89
N GLY A 177 19.16 26.01 10.60
CA GLY A 177 18.18 25.05 11.11
C GLY A 177 17.44 24.30 10.00
N LEU A 178 17.09 25.00 8.90
CA LEU A 178 16.46 24.39 7.74
C LEU A 178 17.40 23.43 7.00
N LYS A 179 18.69 23.78 6.84
CA LYS A 179 19.70 22.91 6.27
C LYS A 179 19.86 21.61 7.08
N LYS A 180 19.93 21.71 8.41
CA LYS A 180 19.94 20.52 9.29
C LYS A 180 18.71 19.65 9.08
N THR A 181 17.54 20.26 8.96
CA THR A 181 16.27 19.55 8.69
C THR A 181 16.29 18.83 7.34
N GLN A 182 16.88 19.44 6.30
CA GLN A 182 17.09 18.80 4.99
C GLN A 182 17.98 17.57 5.12
N GLU A 183 19.14 17.70 5.77
CA GLU A 183 20.10 16.61 5.97
C GLU A 183 19.46 15.43 6.71
N GLU A 184 18.72 15.71 7.80
CA GLU A 184 17.96 14.69 8.54
C GLU A 184 16.91 14.00 7.66
N THR A 185 16.18 14.77 6.85
CA THR A 185 15.15 14.23 5.97
C THR A 185 15.76 13.34 4.88
N LEU A 186 16.86 13.78 4.25
CA LEU A 186 17.59 12.98 3.26
C LEU A 186 18.15 11.69 3.87
N ALA A 187 18.66 11.74 5.09
CA ALA A 187 19.10 10.55 5.82
C ALA A 187 17.95 9.57 6.07
N LEU A 188 16.75 10.06 6.40
CA LEU A 188 15.56 9.23 6.56
C LEU A 188 15.09 8.63 5.23
N VAL A 189 15.14 9.39 4.13
CA VAL A 189 14.80 8.92 2.77
C VAL A 189 15.80 7.86 2.30
N LYS A 190 17.09 8.01 2.62
CA LYS A 190 18.10 6.98 2.36
C LYS A 190 17.78 5.70 3.13
N LYS A 191 17.59 5.78 4.46
CA LYS A 191 17.20 4.62 5.28
C LYS A 191 15.94 3.93 4.75
N LEU A 192 14.95 4.71 4.33
CA LEU A 192 13.72 4.19 3.73
C LEU A 192 14.00 3.45 2.42
N SER A 193 14.86 3.99 1.56
CA SER A 193 15.26 3.33 0.30
C SER A 193 15.99 2.02 0.59
N ASP A 194 16.95 2.04 1.52
CA ASP A 194 17.73 0.86 1.93
C ASP A 194 16.81 -0.25 2.50
N GLU A 195 15.79 0.12 3.28
CA GLU A 195 14.79 -0.83 3.80
C GLU A 195 13.84 -1.34 2.72
N TRP A 196 13.47 -0.49 1.75
CA TRP A 196 12.67 -0.90 0.60
C TRP A 196 13.42 -1.91 -0.27
N ASP A 197 14.71 -1.70 -0.51
CA ASP A 197 15.53 -2.60 -1.32
C ASP A 197 15.61 -4.02 -0.76
N LYS A 198 15.47 -4.19 0.56
CA LYS A 198 15.43 -5.51 1.22
C LYS A 198 14.12 -6.27 0.99
N VAL A 199 13.03 -5.58 0.63
CA VAL A 199 11.68 -6.16 0.55
C VAL A 199 11.00 -5.98 -0.80
N LYS A 200 11.60 -5.21 -1.72
CA LYS A 200 11.04 -4.92 -3.05
C LYS A 200 10.77 -6.17 -3.88
N ASP A 201 11.59 -7.20 -3.67
CA ASP A 201 11.47 -8.49 -4.33
C ASP A 201 10.53 -9.43 -3.57
N TRP A 202 9.47 -8.89 -2.97
CA TRP A 202 8.47 -9.65 -2.24
C TRP A 202 7.97 -10.85 -3.06
N GLN A 203 8.28 -12.06 -2.58
CA GLN A 203 7.93 -13.30 -3.24
C GLN A 203 6.62 -13.87 -2.70
N LYS A 204 5.94 -14.66 -3.53
CA LYS A 204 4.84 -15.51 -3.06
C LYS A 204 5.37 -16.43 -1.95
N PRO A 205 4.54 -16.73 -0.92
CA PRO A 205 4.85 -17.77 0.04
C PRO A 205 5.19 -19.11 -0.62
N GLU A 206 6.00 -19.92 0.05
CA GLU A 206 6.18 -21.33 -0.34
C GLU A 206 4.83 -22.06 -0.31
N ASN A 207 4.58 -22.90 -1.31
CA ASN A 207 3.31 -23.63 -1.48
C ASN A 207 2.09 -22.71 -1.63
N TRP A 208 2.28 -21.50 -2.18
CA TRP A 208 1.19 -20.56 -2.43
C TRP A 208 0.08 -21.18 -3.26
#